data_AF-A0A482WB73-F1
#
_entry.id   AF-A0A482WB73-F1
#
_cell.length_a   1.000
_cell.length_b   1.000
_cell.length_c   1.000
_cell.angle_alpha   90.00
_cell.angle_beta   90.00
_cell.angle_gamma   90.00
#
_symmetry.space_group_name_H-M   'P 1'
#
loop_
_entity.id
_entity.type
_entity.pdbx_description
1 polymer ?
#
loop_
_entity_poly.entity_id
_entity_poly.type
_entity_poly.pdbx_seq_one_letter_code
_entity_poly.pdbx_strand_id
1 'polypeptide(L)'
;MGLNTVTQTVLVTTLVTVVTVFGTFLYKKWKKVKIPSNWEHVGHVKKLHLYPLKSGHRIELERAEVTEVGLRQTKDDDKVFQLRDRGLVVYGAKDNEFRTARTYPKMVFIDVSVHDENHLAIDAPTMRTLYVKIPNKSENEIANVKCWKDEKIQGIDCGDEAASWFSRYIIERESGLRLAYNDVSQRRDITKTHQKILNYYKNLGNDSTGLFSDLSSVSLINQLSVNDLNKRIGNSAVTVENFRHNIIVDGPDLEPYDEDNWDWIKVGDNVILRNVKDCTRCIFTTINPENGVRHPEREPLRTLETYRKHSGPENSPRLGANLDVRRTGFIKVGDPVYVAKKESST
;
A
#
# COMPACT_ATOMS: atom_id res chain seq x y z
N MET A 1 -10.64 62.29 -18.44
CA MET A 1 -11.24 61.15 -19.16
C MET A 1 -11.78 60.18 -18.12
N GLY A 2 -13.08 60.29 -17.77
CA GLY A 2 -13.72 59.37 -16.83
C GLY A 2 -14.09 58.08 -17.54
N LEU A 3 -13.79 56.92 -16.94
CA LEU A 3 -14.28 55.65 -17.45
C LEU A 3 -15.81 55.65 -17.44
N ASN A 4 -16.41 55.25 -18.56
CA ASN A 4 -17.85 55.16 -18.75
C ASN A 4 -18.45 54.18 -17.71
N THR A 5 -19.63 54.46 -17.16
CA THR A 5 -20.26 53.71 -16.04
C THR A 5 -20.35 52.21 -16.31
N VAL A 6 -20.54 51.81 -17.58
CA VAL A 6 -20.55 50.41 -18.01
C VAL A 6 -19.18 49.74 -17.79
N THR A 7 -18.08 50.43 -18.07
CA THR A 7 -16.72 49.90 -17.90
C THR A 7 -16.37 49.73 -16.42
N GLN A 8 -16.85 50.62 -15.55
CA GLN A 8 -16.71 50.48 -14.10
C GLN A 8 -17.47 49.25 -13.58
N THR A 9 -18.71 49.03 -14.01
CA THR A 9 -19.51 47.85 -13.59
C THR A 9 -18.88 46.54 -14.06
N VAL A 10 -18.37 46.47 -15.29
CA VAL A 10 -17.68 45.28 -15.82
C VAL A 10 -16.38 45.00 -15.05
N LEU A 11 -15.59 46.03 -14.74
CA LEU A 11 -14.37 45.90 -13.93
C LEU A 11 -14.67 45.40 -12.51
N VAL A 12 -15.68 45.97 -11.84
CA VAL A 12 -16.10 45.54 -10.49
C VAL A 12 -16.60 44.10 -10.50
N THR A 13 -17.43 43.72 -11.48
CA THR A 13 -17.96 42.36 -11.58
C THR A 13 -16.84 41.33 -11.81
N THR A 14 -15.90 41.64 -12.71
CA THR A 14 -14.74 40.78 -13.01
C THR A 14 -13.84 40.62 -11.77
N LEU A 15 -13.59 41.70 -11.03
CA LEU A 15 -12.78 41.67 -9.82
C LEU A 15 -13.44 40.82 -8.73
N VAL A 16 -14.76 40.98 -8.52
CA VAL A 16 -15.53 40.17 -7.56
C VAL A 16 -15.51 38.69 -7.94
N THR A 17 -15.68 38.36 -9.22
CA THR A 17 -15.60 36.96 -9.68
C THR A 17 -14.21 36.37 -9.48
N VAL A 18 -13.14 37.09 -9.80
CA VAL A 18 -11.75 36.62 -9.60
C VAL A 18 -11.45 36.43 -8.11
N VAL A 19 -11.82 37.38 -7.25
CA VAL A 19 -11.65 37.26 -5.79
C VAL A 19 -12.47 36.11 -5.22
N THR A 20 -13.69 35.88 -5.72
CA THR A 20 -14.53 34.77 -5.27
C THR A 20 -13.97 33.42 -5.72
N VAL A 21 -13.54 33.29 -6.97
CA VAL A 21 -12.96 32.05 -7.50
C VAL A 21 -11.61 31.77 -6.83
N PHE A 22 -10.74 32.77 -6.70
CA PHE A 22 -9.46 32.64 -6.03
C PHE A 22 -9.61 32.42 -4.53
N GLY A 23 -10.55 33.10 -3.88
CA GLY A 23 -10.91 32.90 -2.48
C GLY A 23 -11.49 31.51 -2.23
N THR A 24 -12.33 30.99 -3.14
CA THR A 24 -12.86 29.62 -3.06
C THR A 24 -11.76 28.59 -3.34
N PHE A 25 -10.86 28.86 -4.27
CA PHE A 25 -9.70 28.02 -4.56
C PHE A 25 -8.74 27.96 -3.37
N LEU A 26 -8.40 29.12 -2.78
CA LEU A 26 -7.61 29.22 -1.56
C LEU A 26 -8.34 28.57 -0.39
N TYR A 27 -9.64 28.80 -0.20
CA TYR A 27 -10.43 28.16 0.86
C TYR A 27 -10.48 26.63 0.71
N LYS A 28 -10.67 26.11 -0.51
CA LYS A 28 -10.61 24.67 -0.79
C LYS A 28 -9.20 24.11 -0.59
N LYS A 29 -8.16 24.86 -0.93
CA LYS A 29 -6.75 24.50 -0.71
C LYS A 29 -6.35 24.62 0.78
N TRP A 30 -7.00 25.52 1.53
CA TRP A 30 -6.72 25.84 2.94
C TRP A 30 -7.61 25.10 3.92
N LYS A 31 -8.68 24.44 3.45
CA LYS A 31 -9.38 23.37 4.18
C LYS A 31 -8.44 22.15 4.29
N LYS A 32 -7.30 22.37 4.94
CA LYS A 32 -6.42 21.34 5.47
C LYS A 32 -7.32 20.39 6.20
N VAL A 33 -7.24 19.12 5.82
CA VAL A 33 -7.92 18.05 6.51
C VAL A 33 -7.58 18.18 8.00
N LYS A 34 -8.56 18.57 8.83
CA LYS A 34 -8.34 18.85 10.25
C LYS A 34 -8.12 17.53 10.96
N ILE A 35 -6.88 17.30 11.41
CA ILE A 35 -6.53 16.14 12.22
C ILE A 35 -7.28 16.23 13.56
N PRO A 36 -7.97 15.18 13.99
CA PRO A 36 -8.66 15.15 15.28
C PRO A 36 -7.71 15.39 16.47
N SER A 37 -8.21 16.05 17.51
CA SER A 37 -7.49 16.22 18.79
C SER A 37 -7.85 15.17 19.83
N ASN A 38 -9.05 14.59 19.73
CA ASN A 38 -9.59 13.64 20.70
C ASN A 38 -9.47 12.21 20.16
N TRP A 39 -8.76 11.38 20.92
CA TRP A 39 -8.42 10.01 20.55
C TRP A 39 -8.94 9.04 21.60
N GLU A 40 -9.41 7.88 21.14
CA GLU A 40 -9.87 6.78 21.95
C GLU A 40 -8.99 5.57 21.71
N HIS A 41 -8.46 4.98 22.78
CA HIS A 41 -7.65 3.78 22.69
C HIS A 41 -8.53 2.60 22.29
N VAL A 42 -8.08 1.81 21.32
CA VAL A 42 -8.82 0.63 20.85
C VAL A 42 -8.01 -0.65 20.91
N GLY A 43 -6.68 -0.57 20.96
CA GLY A 43 -5.83 -1.76 20.95
C GLY A 43 -4.36 -1.40 20.80
N HIS A 44 -3.57 -2.35 20.30
CA HIS A 44 -2.13 -2.18 20.09
C HIS A 44 -1.69 -2.81 18.76
N VAL A 45 -0.51 -2.43 18.30
CA VAL A 45 0.15 -3.08 17.17
C VAL A 45 0.60 -4.48 17.60
N LYS A 46 0.02 -5.52 17.01
CA LYS A 46 0.39 -6.92 17.26
C LYS A 46 1.57 -7.37 16.40
N LYS A 47 1.56 -7.02 15.11
CA LYS A 47 2.64 -7.34 14.16
C LYS A 47 2.84 -6.20 13.17
N LEU A 48 4.07 -6.09 12.68
CA LEU A 48 4.43 -5.26 11.54
C LEU A 48 5.01 -6.14 10.44
N HIS A 49 4.46 -6.04 9.22
CA HIS A 49 4.96 -6.76 8.06
C HIS A 49 5.45 -5.80 6.98
N LEU A 50 6.63 -6.12 6.44
CA LEU A 50 7.21 -5.49 5.27
C LEU A 50 7.28 -6.50 4.13
N TYR A 51 6.97 -6.06 2.91
CA TYR A 51 7.08 -6.90 1.72
C TYR A 51 7.90 -6.17 0.66
N PRO A 52 9.25 -6.26 0.72
CA PRO A 52 10.12 -5.47 -0.15
C PRO A 52 9.85 -5.71 -1.64
N LEU A 53 9.60 -6.98 -1.99
CA LEU A 53 9.18 -7.38 -3.32
C LEU A 53 7.66 -7.50 -3.42
N LYS A 54 7.06 -6.90 -4.46
CA LYS A 54 5.65 -7.09 -4.75
C LYS A 54 5.34 -8.57 -4.99
N SER A 55 4.44 -9.12 -4.17
CA SER A 55 4.10 -10.55 -4.12
C SER A 55 5.18 -11.47 -3.55
N GLY A 56 6.30 -10.92 -3.09
CA GLY A 56 7.37 -11.64 -2.41
C GLY A 56 6.98 -12.11 -1.00
N HIS A 57 7.92 -12.78 -0.35
CA HIS A 57 7.81 -13.19 1.04
C HIS A 57 7.76 -11.98 1.99
N ARG A 58 7.29 -12.21 3.23
CA ARG A 58 7.16 -11.16 4.25
C ARG A 58 8.44 -11.08 5.08
N ILE A 59 8.71 -9.89 5.61
CA ILE A 59 9.61 -9.69 6.74
C ILE A 59 8.75 -9.24 7.92
N GLU A 60 8.79 -9.97 9.02
CA GLU A 60 8.20 -9.51 10.29
C GLU A 60 9.18 -8.55 10.96
N LEU A 61 8.68 -7.37 11.34
CA LEU A 61 9.47 -6.29 11.94
C LEU A 61 9.01 -6.06 13.38
N GLU A 62 9.96 -5.78 14.26
CA GLU A 62 9.67 -5.27 15.61
C GLU A 62 9.42 -3.76 15.61
N ARG A 63 10.04 -3.04 14.68
CA ARG A 63 9.93 -1.59 14.51
C ARG A 63 9.98 -1.22 13.03
N ALA A 64 9.24 -0.18 12.65
CA ALA A 64 9.27 0.37 11.30
C ALA A 64 9.17 1.90 11.33
N GLU A 65 9.73 2.53 10.32
CA GLU A 65 9.42 3.91 9.98
C GLU A 65 8.22 3.93 9.02
N VAL A 66 7.21 4.71 9.36
CA VAL A 66 6.07 5.03 8.50
C VAL A 66 6.42 6.26 7.66
N THR A 67 6.69 6.05 6.38
CA THR A 67 6.98 7.12 5.41
C THR A 67 5.75 7.44 4.56
N GLU A 68 5.79 8.53 3.79
CA GLU A 68 4.67 8.91 2.90
C GLU A 68 4.29 7.85 1.87
N VAL A 69 5.22 6.96 1.53
CA VAL A 69 5.06 5.90 0.51
C VAL A 69 5.02 4.48 1.08
N GLY A 70 4.96 4.37 2.42
CA GLY A 70 4.79 3.11 3.14
C GLY A 70 5.85 2.83 4.20
N LEU A 71 5.85 1.60 4.71
CA LEU A 71 6.81 1.21 5.74
C LEU A 71 8.24 1.12 5.18
N ARG A 72 9.20 1.50 6.02
CA ARG A 72 10.64 1.34 5.80
C ARG A 72 11.25 0.70 7.05
N GLN A 73 12.20 -0.22 6.85
CA GLN A 73 13.00 -0.76 7.96
C GLN A 73 13.68 0.36 8.74
N THR A 74 13.75 0.22 10.06
CA THR A 74 14.56 1.14 10.87
C THR A 74 16.05 0.89 10.64
N LYS A 75 16.87 1.91 10.89
CA LYS A 75 18.32 1.77 10.96
C LYS A 75 18.66 1.03 12.26
N ASP A 76 19.08 -0.22 12.14
CA ASP A 76 19.76 -0.90 13.24
C ASP A 76 21.27 -0.57 13.23
N ASP A 77 21.80 -0.21 12.05
CA ASP A 77 23.11 0.41 11.82
C ASP A 77 22.93 1.54 10.78
N ASP A 78 23.54 2.70 11.00
CA ASP A 78 23.46 3.86 10.09
C ASP A 78 24.07 3.60 8.70
N LYS A 79 24.84 2.52 8.54
CA LYS A 79 25.61 2.16 7.33
C LYS A 79 24.91 1.18 6.39
N VAL A 80 23.75 0.62 6.75
CA VAL A 80 23.10 -0.42 5.93
C VAL A 80 21.89 0.16 5.18
N PHE A 81 21.68 -0.28 3.94
CA PHE A 81 20.50 0.10 3.16
C PHE A 81 19.21 -0.32 3.89
N GLN A 82 18.13 0.45 3.75
CA GLN A 82 16.86 0.17 4.41
C GLN A 82 15.81 -0.30 3.41
N LEU A 83 15.27 -1.51 3.59
CA LEU A 83 14.20 -2.00 2.74
C LEU A 83 12.93 -1.17 2.90
N ARG A 84 12.21 -0.99 1.79
CA ARG A 84 10.93 -0.27 1.71
C ARG A 84 9.84 -1.21 1.23
N ASP A 85 8.63 -0.94 1.68
CA ASP A 85 7.48 -1.75 1.33
C ASP A 85 7.18 -1.66 -0.18
N ARG A 86 7.16 -2.83 -0.84
CA ARG A 86 6.96 -2.99 -2.28
C ARG A 86 7.84 -2.05 -3.11
N GLY A 87 9.09 -1.86 -2.69
CA GLY A 87 10.11 -1.11 -3.45
C GLY A 87 10.59 -1.82 -4.71
N LEU A 88 10.38 -3.15 -4.79
CA LEU A 88 10.75 -3.96 -5.95
C LEU A 88 9.52 -4.57 -6.62
N VAL A 89 9.58 -4.76 -7.94
CA VAL A 89 8.56 -5.46 -8.72
C VAL A 89 9.17 -6.28 -9.86
N VAL A 90 8.65 -7.48 -10.08
CA VAL A 90 8.98 -8.29 -11.26
C VAL A 90 8.07 -7.86 -12.41
N TYR A 91 8.61 -7.71 -13.61
CA TYR A 91 7.86 -7.35 -14.80
C TYR A 91 8.30 -8.12 -16.05
N GLY A 92 7.46 -8.16 -17.08
CA GLY A 92 7.78 -8.83 -18.34
C GLY A 92 8.70 -7.98 -19.22
N ALA A 93 9.75 -8.60 -19.77
CA ALA A 93 10.75 -7.91 -20.60
C ALA A 93 10.17 -7.34 -21.91
N LYS A 94 9.07 -7.90 -22.42
CA LYS A 94 8.47 -7.51 -23.71
C LYS A 94 7.32 -6.51 -23.57
N ASP A 95 6.49 -6.67 -22.55
CA ASP A 95 5.24 -5.92 -22.39
C ASP A 95 5.33 -4.83 -21.32
N ASN A 96 6.38 -4.86 -20.49
CA ASN A 96 6.58 -4.07 -19.28
C ASN A 96 5.49 -4.27 -18.22
N GLU A 97 4.74 -5.37 -18.28
CA GLU A 97 3.68 -5.64 -17.31
C GLU A 97 4.20 -6.32 -16.06
N PHE A 98 3.80 -5.81 -14.90
CA PHE A 98 4.10 -6.43 -13.62
C PHE A 98 3.60 -7.88 -13.51
N ARG A 99 4.37 -8.73 -12.84
CA ARG A 99 4.01 -10.10 -12.48
C ARG A 99 3.71 -10.20 -11.00
N THR A 100 2.76 -11.06 -10.64
CA THR A 100 2.31 -11.21 -9.25
C THR A 100 2.02 -12.67 -8.92
N ALA A 101 1.91 -12.99 -7.63
CA ALA A 101 1.58 -14.33 -7.20
C ALA A 101 0.16 -14.78 -7.59
N ARG A 102 -0.72 -13.83 -7.99
CA ARG A 102 -2.00 -14.12 -8.65
C ARG A 102 -1.84 -14.89 -9.97
N THR A 103 -0.65 -14.87 -10.57
CA THR A 103 -0.30 -15.69 -11.72
C THR A 103 0.78 -16.71 -11.37
N TYR A 104 1.77 -16.31 -10.56
CA TYR A 104 2.93 -17.14 -10.21
C TYR A 104 3.07 -17.32 -8.69
N PRO A 105 2.30 -18.22 -8.06
CA PRO A 105 2.26 -18.35 -6.59
C PRO A 105 3.63 -18.50 -5.92
N LYS A 106 4.59 -19.18 -6.54
CA LYS A 106 5.95 -19.36 -6.00
C LYS A 106 6.70 -18.06 -5.70
N MET A 107 6.25 -16.91 -6.23
CA MET A 107 6.79 -15.61 -5.83
C MET A 107 6.71 -15.37 -4.31
N VAL A 108 5.76 -15.98 -3.60
CA VAL A 108 5.62 -15.81 -2.14
C VAL A 108 6.80 -16.38 -1.34
N PHE A 109 7.67 -17.16 -1.96
CA PHE A 109 8.89 -17.71 -1.36
C PHE A 109 10.15 -16.90 -1.67
N ILE A 110 10.03 -15.80 -2.40
CA ILE A 110 11.18 -14.97 -2.73
C ILE A 110 11.42 -14.03 -1.55
N ASP A 111 12.50 -14.28 -0.83
CA ASP A 111 13.02 -13.44 0.23
C ASP A 111 13.90 -12.34 -0.35
N VAL A 112 13.81 -11.17 0.27
CA VAL A 112 14.69 -10.03 -0.02
C VAL A 112 15.25 -9.54 1.30
N SER A 113 16.56 -9.53 1.43
CA SER A 113 17.28 -9.00 2.58
C SER A 113 18.35 -8.01 2.12
N VAL A 114 18.97 -7.32 3.09
CA VAL A 114 20.07 -6.41 2.80
C VAL A 114 21.37 -7.15 3.03
N HIS A 115 22.24 -7.18 2.02
CA HIS A 115 23.56 -7.79 2.15
C HIS A 115 24.57 -6.80 2.73
N ASP A 116 24.64 -5.61 2.12
CA ASP A 116 25.53 -4.53 2.52
C ASP A 116 24.94 -3.15 2.11
N GLU A 117 25.75 -2.09 2.21
CA GLU A 117 25.36 -0.71 1.84
C GLU A 117 24.94 -0.54 0.37
N ASN A 118 25.44 -1.40 -0.51
CA ASN A 118 25.31 -1.30 -1.96
C ASN A 118 24.57 -2.49 -2.60
N HIS A 119 24.29 -3.57 -1.85
CA HIS A 119 23.68 -4.78 -2.38
C HIS A 119 22.49 -5.30 -1.56
N LEU A 120 21.49 -5.77 -2.29
CA LEU A 120 20.40 -6.60 -1.77
C LEU A 120 20.75 -8.07 -1.97
N ALA A 121 20.36 -8.93 -1.04
CA ALA A 121 20.36 -10.38 -1.22
C ALA A 121 18.94 -10.87 -1.54
N ILE A 122 18.80 -11.67 -2.59
CA ILE A 122 17.55 -12.27 -3.02
C ILE A 122 17.69 -13.79 -2.96
N ASP A 123 16.81 -14.41 -2.19
CA ASP A 123 16.82 -15.85 -1.91
C ASP A 123 15.50 -16.47 -2.30
N ALA A 124 15.56 -17.71 -2.78
CA ALA A 124 14.40 -18.55 -3.02
C ALA A 124 14.79 -20.04 -3.00
N PRO A 125 13.84 -20.94 -2.71
CA PRO A 125 14.10 -22.38 -2.75
C PRO A 125 14.74 -22.81 -4.07
N THR A 126 15.70 -23.74 -3.98
CA THR A 126 16.43 -24.36 -5.10
C THR A 126 17.27 -23.40 -5.97
N MET A 127 17.40 -22.13 -5.58
CA MET A 127 18.23 -21.13 -6.28
C MET A 127 19.45 -20.77 -5.42
N ARG A 128 20.55 -20.38 -6.08
CA ARG A 128 21.64 -19.69 -5.38
C ARG A 128 21.18 -18.26 -5.05
N THR A 129 21.61 -17.76 -3.89
CA THR A 129 21.43 -16.36 -3.50
C THR A 129 21.94 -15.44 -4.60
N LEU A 130 21.11 -14.49 -5.00
CA LEU A 130 21.47 -13.43 -5.94
C LEU A 130 21.80 -12.16 -5.15
N TYR A 131 22.97 -11.59 -5.41
CA TYR A 131 23.33 -10.28 -4.88
C TYR A 131 23.09 -9.22 -5.95
N VAL A 132 22.11 -8.36 -5.73
CA VAL A 132 21.74 -7.29 -6.66
C VAL A 132 22.34 -5.99 -6.17
N LYS A 133 23.22 -5.37 -6.96
CA LYS A 133 23.67 -3.99 -6.70
C LYS A 133 22.43 -3.08 -6.73
N ILE A 134 22.26 -2.26 -5.70
CA ILE A 134 21.16 -1.30 -5.60
C ILE A 134 21.26 -0.37 -6.82
N PRO A 135 20.26 -0.41 -7.72
CA PRO A 135 20.39 0.25 -9.02
C PRO A 135 20.17 1.76 -8.88
N ASN A 136 20.80 2.54 -9.75
CA ASN A 136 20.68 3.99 -9.77
C ASN A 136 20.49 4.51 -11.20
N LYS A 137 19.93 5.72 -11.32
CA LYS A 137 19.56 6.29 -12.63
C LYS A 137 20.73 6.67 -13.53
N SER A 138 21.95 6.79 -12.98
CA SER A 138 23.15 7.07 -13.77
C SER A 138 23.74 5.84 -14.43
N GLU A 139 23.53 4.65 -13.85
CA GLU A 139 24.14 3.41 -14.31
C GLU A 139 23.13 2.42 -14.91
N ASN A 140 21.83 2.57 -14.61
CA ASN A 140 20.79 1.63 -14.99
C ASN A 140 19.68 2.29 -15.82
N GLU A 141 19.02 1.47 -16.64
CA GLU A 141 17.89 1.90 -17.46
C GLU A 141 16.66 2.20 -16.61
N ILE A 142 15.88 3.18 -17.07
CA ILE A 142 14.57 3.49 -16.50
C ILE A 142 13.51 2.58 -17.11
N ALA A 143 12.83 1.82 -16.27
CA ALA A 143 11.70 0.98 -16.65
C ALA A 143 10.37 1.69 -16.32
N ASN A 144 9.48 1.79 -17.31
CA ASN A 144 8.10 2.22 -17.08
C ASN A 144 7.19 0.99 -16.95
N VAL A 145 7.05 0.49 -15.73
CA VAL A 145 6.30 -0.73 -15.44
C VAL A 145 4.80 -0.44 -15.50
N LYS A 146 4.08 -1.18 -16.33
CA LYS A 146 2.61 -1.14 -16.43
C LYS A 146 1.99 -1.97 -15.31
N CYS A 147 1.22 -1.30 -14.47
CA CYS A 147 0.56 -1.88 -13.31
C CYS A 147 -0.96 -1.64 -13.39
N TRP A 148 -1.74 -2.66 -13.03
CA TRP A 148 -3.21 -2.62 -12.97
C TRP A 148 -3.84 -2.01 -14.25
N LYS A 149 -4.63 -0.93 -14.13
CA LYS A 149 -5.33 -0.25 -15.24
C LYS A 149 -4.39 0.59 -16.11
N ASP A 150 -3.32 -0.02 -16.62
CA ASP A 150 -2.26 0.61 -17.40
C ASP A 150 -1.58 1.80 -16.71
N GLU A 151 -1.56 1.80 -15.37
CA GLU A 151 -0.80 2.77 -14.60
C GLU A 151 0.69 2.55 -14.84
N LYS A 152 1.38 3.57 -15.36
CA LYS A 152 2.82 3.51 -15.60
C LYS A 152 3.55 4.01 -14.36
N ILE A 153 4.24 3.10 -13.68
CA ILE A 153 5.08 3.42 -12.53
C ILE A 153 6.53 3.33 -12.97
N GLN A 154 7.28 4.41 -12.72
CA GLN A 154 8.72 4.44 -12.97
C GLN A 154 9.45 3.53 -11.97
N GLY A 155 10.37 2.73 -12.48
CA GLY A 155 11.38 2.01 -11.73
C GLY A 155 12.73 2.06 -12.46
N ILE A 156 13.75 1.52 -11.82
CA ILE A 156 15.10 1.38 -12.31
C ILE A 156 15.35 -0.11 -12.50
N ASP A 157 15.74 -0.52 -13.71
CA ASP A 157 15.99 -1.92 -14.01
C ASP A 157 17.22 -2.44 -13.24
N CYS A 158 17.08 -3.61 -12.64
CA CYS A 158 18.10 -4.22 -11.78
C CYS A 158 19.15 -5.06 -12.55
N GLY A 159 19.19 -4.96 -13.89
CA GLY A 159 20.18 -5.61 -14.73
C GLY A 159 19.82 -7.04 -15.16
N ASP A 160 20.63 -7.55 -16.09
CA ASP A 160 20.36 -8.83 -16.75
C ASP A 160 20.57 -10.05 -15.84
N GLU A 161 21.44 -9.95 -14.84
CA GLU A 161 21.63 -11.03 -13.86
C GLU A 161 20.35 -11.25 -13.04
N ALA A 162 19.74 -10.16 -12.56
CA ALA A 162 18.45 -10.21 -11.90
C ALA A 162 17.36 -10.72 -12.86
N ALA A 163 17.33 -10.23 -14.10
CA ALA A 163 16.38 -10.68 -15.11
C ALA A 163 16.44 -12.21 -15.33
N SER A 164 17.64 -12.77 -15.49
CA SER A 164 17.84 -14.20 -15.66
C SER A 164 17.49 -15.01 -14.41
N TRP A 165 17.86 -14.54 -13.22
CA TRP A 165 17.51 -15.22 -11.97
C TRP A 165 15.99 -15.32 -11.77
N PHE A 166 15.28 -14.20 -11.94
CA PHE A 166 13.82 -14.15 -11.80
C PHE A 166 13.11 -14.95 -12.90
N SER A 167 13.64 -14.94 -14.12
CA SER A 167 13.10 -15.75 -15.22
C SER A 167 13.23 -17.25 -14.92
N ARG A 168 14.40 -17.71 -14.48
CA ARG A 168 14.63 -19.11 -14.14
C ARG A 168 13.74 -19.55 -12.99
N TYR A 169 13.69 -18.76 -11.93
CA TYR A 169 12.88 -19.12 -10.77
C TYR A 169 11.38 -19.07 -11.04
N ILE A 170 10.84 -18.03 -11.68
CA ILE A 170 9.39 -17.81 -11.78
C ILE A 170 8.76 -18.50 -13.00
N ILE A 171 9.45 -18.54 -14.14
CA ILE A 171 8.87 -19.09 -15.38
C ILE A 171 9.68 -20.26 -15.96
N GLU A 172 10.73 -20.71 -15.28
CA GLU A 172 11.56 -21.85 -15.70
C GLU A 172 12.16 -21.67 -17.10
N ARG A 173 12.60 -20.43 -17.37
CA ARG A 173 13.26 -20.03 -18.63
C ARG A 173 14.45 -19.13 -18.33
N GLU A 174 15.43 -19.10 -19.23
CA GLU A 174 16.61 -18.23 -19.08
C GLU A 174 16.31 -16.73 -19.16
N SER A 175 15.19 -16.36 -19.79
CA SER A 175 14.79 -14.97 -19.96
C SER A 175 13.27 -14.81 -20.09
N GLY A 176 12.80 -13.56 -19.96
CA GLY A 176 11.41 -13.17 -20.16
C GLY A 176 10.85 -12.26 -19.06
N LEU A 177 11.48 -12.28 -17.88
CA LEU A 177 11.17 -11.40 -16.76
C LEU A 177 12.36 -10.50 -16.43
N ARG A 178 12.07 -9.37 -15.80
CA ARG A 178 13.02 -8.39 -15.28
C ARG A 178 12.59 -7.93 -13.89
N LEU A 179 13.49 -7.25 -13.17
CA LEU A 179 13.23 -6.71 -11.84
C LEU A 179 13.42 -5.19 -11.89
N ALA A 180 12.46 -4.44 -11.36
CA ALA A 180 12.54 -2.99 -11.23
C ALA A 180 12.56 -2.57 -9.75
N TYR A 181 13.39 -1.59 -9.44
CA TYR A 181 13.48 -0.92 -8.15
C TYR A 181 12.90 0.50 -8.22
N ASN A 182 12.12 0.92 -7.23
CA ASN A 182 11.61 2.28 -7.14
C ASN A 182 12.42 3.08 -6.10
N ASP A 183 13.10 4.13 -6.57
CA ASP A 183 13.95 5.02 -5.78
C ASP A 183 13.19 6.18 -5.11
N VAL A 184 11.86 6.10 -5.06
CA VAL A 184 10.92 7.09 -4.50
C VAL A 184 10.95 8.48 -5.14
N SER A 185 11.64 8.63 -6.27
CA SER A 185 11.81 9.92 -6.95
C SER A 185 10.52 10.47 -7.58
N GLN A 186 9.53 9.61 -7.82
CA GLN A 186 8.24 9.98 -8.40
C GLN A 186 7.09 9.34 -7.62
N ARG A 187 6.11 10.15 -7.23
CA ARG A 187 4.81 9.66 -6.74
C ARG A 187 3.99 9.14 -7.91
N ARG A 188 3.15 8.15 -7.61
CA ARG A 188 2.19 7.61 -8.57
C ARG A 188 1.10 8.63 -8.90
N ASP A 189 0.57 8.54 -10.11
CA ASP A 189 -0.55 9.35 -10.58
C ASP A 189 -1.75 8.47 -10.94
N ILE A 190 -2.60 8.21 -9.93
CA ILE A 190 -3.79 7.37 -10.09
C ILE A 190 -4.97 8.15 -10.71
N THR A 191 -4.85 9.47 -10.86
CA THR A 191 -5.93 10.32 -11.42
C THR A 191 -6.26 9.97 -12.86
N LYS A 192 -5.32 9.39 -13.62
CA LYS A 192 -5.52 9.04 -15.04
C LYS A 192 -6.15 7.68 -15.26
N THR A 193 -5.94 6.74 -14.33
CA THR A 193 -6.24 5.31 -14.54
C THR A 193 -7.31 4.76 -13.61
N HIS A 194 -7.61 5.46 -12.51
CA HIS A 194 -8.47 4.94 -11.42
C HIS A 194 -9.72 5.79 -11.13
N GLN A 195 -10.26 6.48 -12.14
CA GLN A 195 -11.36 7.43 -11.97
C GLN A 195 -12.60 6.88 -11.24
N LYS A 196 -13.01 5.63 -11.52
CA LYS A 196 -14.17 5.00 -10.86
C LYS A 196 -14.01 4.93 -9.33
N ILE A 197 -12.82 4.58 -8.84
CA ILE A 197 -12.57 4.49 -7.40
C ILE A 197 -12.37 5.88 -6.78
N LEU A 198 -11.68 6.80 -7.46
CA LEU A 198 -11.50 8.18 -6.99
C LEU A 198 -12.84 8.92 -6.84
N ASN A 199 -13.79 8.66 -7.75
CA ASN A 199 -15.13 9.22 -7.66
C ASN A 199 -15.94 8.67 -6.48
N TYR A 200 -15.68 7.45 -6.05
CA TYR A 200 -16.40 6.82 -4.94
C TYR A 200 -15.75 7.16 -3.58
N TYR A 201 -14.43 7.02 -3.48
CA TYR A 201 -13.65 7.23 -2.26
C TYR A 201 -13.06 8.65 -2.20
N LYS A 202 -13.75 9.55 -1.51
CA LYS A 202 -13.41 10.99 -1.53
C LYS A 202 -12.09 11.36 -0.84
N ASN A 203 -11.57 10.49 0.03
CA ASN A 203 -10.31 10.71 0.73
C ASN A 203 -9.10 10.13 -0.02
N LEU A 204 -9.33 9.38 -1.10
CA LEU A 204 -8.29 8.73 -1.88
C LEU A 204 -7.66 9.69 -2.89
N GLY A 205 -6.33 9.74 -2.95
CA GLY A 205 -5.59 10.50 -3.95
C GLY A 205 -4.18 9.97 -4.15
N ASN A 206 -3.39 10.68 -4.96
CA ASN A 206 -1.99 10.30 -5.25
C ASN A 206 -1.16 10.19 -3.96
N ASP A 207 -1.39 11.07 -2.98
CA ASP A 207 -0.69 11.07 -1.68
C ASP A 207 -0.98 9.81 -0.85
N SER A 208 -2.10 9.14 -1.11
CA SER A 208 -2.45 7.90 -0.43
C SER A 208 -1.66 6.70 -0.94
N THR A 209 -0.91 6.83 -2.05
CA THR A 209 -0.33 5.69 -2.76
C THR A 209 1.06 5.29 -2.29
N GLY A 210 1.29 3.98 -2.18
CA GLY A 210 2.64 3.44 -1.93
C GLY A 210 3.44 3.31 -3.23
N LEU A 211 4.53 2.53 -3.19
CA LEU A 211 5.37 2.26 -4.36
C LEU A 211 4.66 1.25 -5.30
N PHE A 212 5.18 0.04 -5.46
CA PHE A 212 4.47 -1.00 -6.22
C PHE A 212 3.35 -1.69 -5.39
N SER A 213 2.89 -1.09 -4.30
CA SER A 213 1.71 -1.56 -3.54
C SER A 213 0.44 -1.46 -4.40
N ASP A 214 -0.58 -2.29 -4.17
CA ASP A 214 -1.77 -2.29 -5.04
C ASP A 214 -2.49 -0.93 -5.05
N LEU A 215 -2.54 -0.25 -3.91
CA LEU A 215 -3.09 1.09 -3.82
C LEU A 215 -2.32 1.92 -2.80
N SER A 216 -2.47 1.61 -1.51
CA SER A 216 -2.10 2.54 -0.44
C SER A 216 -0.65 2.46 0.03
N SER A 217 -0.18 3.51 0.70
CA SER A 217 1.13 3.56 1.37
C SER A 217 1.20 2.55 2.51
N VAL A 218 0.15 2.48 3.33
CA VAL A 218 0.07 1.58 4.48
C VAL A 218 -1.29 0.90 4.47
N SER A 219 -1.32 -0.37 4.88
CA SER A 219 -2.56 -1.12 5.07
C SER A 219 -2.62 -1.72 6.46
N LEU A 220 -3.83 -1.80 7.02
CA LEU A 220 -4.08 -2.30 8.37
C LEU A 220 -5.15 -3.40 8.38
N ILE A 221 -4.99 -4.39 9.25
CA ILE A 221 -6.02 -5.39 9.53
C ILE A 221 -6.14 -5.64 11.04
N ASN A 222 -7.37 -5.86 11.49
CA ASN A 222 -7.64 -6.31 12.85
C ASN A 222 -7.56 -7.84 12.91
N GLN A 223 -6.76 -8.36 13.85
CA GLN A 223 -6.61 -9.79 14.10
C GLN A 223 -7.95 -10.47 14.37
N LEU A 224 -8.86 -9.82 15.09
CA LEU A 224 -10.16 -10.39 15.43
C LEU A 224 -11.07 -10.55 14.21
N SER A 225 -10.91 -9.72 13.18
CA SER A 225 -11.60 -9.88 11.89
C SER A 225 -11.19 -11.18 11.18
N VAL A 226 -9.91 -11.57 11.29
CA VAL A 226 -9.43 -12.86 10.75
C VAL A 226 -9.90 -14.03 11.61
N ASN A 227 -9.96 -13.85 12.93
CA ASN A 227 -10.48 -14.88 13.84
C ASN A 227 -11.97 -15.15 13.59
N ASP A 228 -12.78 -14.12 13.38
CA ASP A 228 -14.20 -14.28 13.02
C ASP A 228 -14.38 -14.98 11.66
N LEU A 229 -13.56 -14.62 10.66
CA LEU A 229 -13.54 -15.33 9.39
C LEU A 229 -13.20 -16.82 9.57
N ASN A 230 -12.22 -17.15 10.40
CA ASN A 230 -11.83 -18.53 10.66
C ASN A 230 -12.95 -19.37 11.28
N LYS A 231 -13.84 -18.77 12.10
CA LYS A 231 -15.04 -19.44 12.61
C LYS A 231 -16.03 -19.86 11.51
N ARG A 232 -15.93 -19.26 10.31
CA ARG A 232 -16.84 -19.46 9.18
C ARG A 232 -16.28 -20.40 8.11
N ILE A 233 -14.96 -20.56 8.00
CA ILE A 233 -14.30 -21.35 6.93
C ILE A 233 -13.91 -22.77 7.33
N GLY A 234 -14.16 -23.17 8.59
CA GLY A 234 -13.89 -24.53 9.07
C GLY A 234 -12.41 -24.91 9.04
N ASN A 235 -12.08 -26.03 8.40
CA ASN A 235 -10.71 -26.58 8.37
C ASN A 235 -9.75 -25.83 7.42
N SER A 236 -10.25 -24.85 6.68
CA SER A 236 -9.45 -24.02 5.75
C SER A 236 -8.90 -22.77 6.44
N ALA A 237 -8.59 -22.85 7.74
CA ALA A 237 -8.14 -21.74 8.56
C ALA A 237 -6.98 -20.97 7.88
N VAL A 238 -7.08 -19.64 7.92
CA VAL A 238 -6.10 -18.71 7.35
C VAL A 238 -5.51 -17.83 8.43
N THR A 239 -4.41 -17.16 8.12
CA THR A 239 -3.76 -16.22 9.03
C THR A 239 -3.77 -14.81 8.43
N VAL A 240 -3.30 -13.82 9.21
CA VAL A 240 -3.21 -12.42 8.75
C VAL A 240 -2.26 -12.27 7.55
N GLU A 241 -1.29 -13.19 7.42
CA GLU A 241 -0.30 -13.28 6.35
C GLU A 241 -0.94 -13.53 4.98
N ASN A 242 -2.08 -14.24 4.91
CA ASN A 242 -2.86 -14.40 3.68
C ASN A 242 -3.34 -13.06 3.11
N PHE A 243 -3.51 -12.03 3.96
CA PHE A 243 -4.06 -10.73 3.59
C PHE A 243 -3.00 -9.64 3.39
N ARG A 244 -1.76 -9.87 3.83
CA ARG A 244 -0.58 -9.05 3.51
C ARG A 244 -0.65 -7.57 3.91
N HIS A 245 -1.27 -7.29 5.06
CA HIS A 245 -1.32 -5.93 5.62
C HIS A 245 0.02 -5.59 6.26
N ASN A 246 0.30 -4.31 6.38
CA ASN A 246 1.52 -3.81 7.00
C ASN A 246 1.40 -3.78 8.52
N ILE A 247 0.25 -3.34 9.03
CA ILE A 247 -0.01 -3.21 10.46
C ILE A 247 -1.12 -4.19 10.84
N ILE A 248 -0.83 -5.08 11.78
CA ILE A 248 -1.83 -5.96 12.37
C ILE A 248 -2.12 -5.41 13.76
N VAL A 249 -3.38 -5.15 14.06
CA VAL A 249 -3.81 -4.67 15.37
C VAL A 249 -4.59 -5.74 16.12
N ASP A 250 -4.50 -5.69 17.45
CA ASP A 250 -5.19 -6.60 18.36
C ASP A 250 -5.47 -5.88 19.69
N GLY A 251 -6.39 -6.40 20.49
CA GLY A 251 -6.75 -5.77 21.75
C GLY A 251 -8.07 -6.30 22.31
N PRO A 252 -8.26 -6.22 23.64
CA PRO A 252 -9.49 -6.69 24.30
C PRO A 252 -10.71 -5.81 23.97
N ASP A 253 -10.49 -4.56 23.57
CA ASP A 253 -11.55 -3.58 23.28
C ASP A 253 -11.95 -3.57 21.79
N LEU A 254 -11.30 -4.40 20.95
CA LEU A 254 -11.62 -4.52 19.53
C LEU A 254 -12.77 -5.51 19.32
N GLU A 255 -13.64 -5.19 18.37
CA GLU A 255 -14.58 -6.13 17.78
C GLU A 255 -14.16 -6.47 16.34
N PRO A 256 -14.51 -7.66 15.83
CA PRO A 256 -14.29 -7.98 14.42
C PRO A 256 -14.86 -6.90 13.50
N TYR A 257 -14.04 -6.47 12.55
CA TYR A 257 -14.34 -5.50 11.49
C TYR A 257 -14.46 -4.04 11.92
N ASP A 258 -14.10 -3.68 13.16
CA ASP A 258 -14.08 -2.29 13.62
C ASP A 258 -13.29 -1.35 12.68
N GLU A 259 -12.23 -1.86 12.06
CA GLU A 259 -11.38 -1.12 11.13
C GLU A 259 -12.12 -0.59 9.89
N ASP A 260 -13.31 -1.13 9.59
CA ASP A 260 -14.20 -0.61 8.54
C ASP A 260 -14.65 0.83 8.82
N ASN A 261 -14.76 1.21 10.10
CA ASN A 261 -15.41 2.44 10.55
C ASN A 261 -14.43 3.51 11.04
N TRP A 262 -13.13 3.21 11.08
CA TRP A 262 -12.12 4.16 11.53
C TRP A 262 -11.81 5.15 10.40
N ASP A 263 -12.15 6.44 10.56
CA ASP A 263 -11.71 7.50 9.62
C ASP A 263 -10.27 7.92 9.90
N TRP A 264 -9.93 8.09 11.19
CA TRP A 264 -8.62 8.51 11.66
C TRP A 264 -8.05 7.51 12.64
N ILE A 265 -6.78 7.20 12.45
CA ILE A 265 -6.04 6.25 13.28
C ILE A 265 -4.75 6.93 13.72
N LYS A 266 -4.47 6.89 15.01
CA LYS A 266 -3.19 7.28 15.58
C LYS A 266 -2.50 6.02 16.09
N VAL A 267 -1.23 5.85 15.73
CA VAL A 267 -0.41 4.70 16.18
C VAL A 267 0.82 5.23 16.92
N GLY A 268 1.06 4.70 18.11
CA GLY A 268 2.11 5.17 19.00
C GLY A 268 1.96 6.66 19.32
N ASP A 269 3.08 7.36 19.40
CA ASP A 269 3.10 8.75 19.85
C ASP A 269 2.64 9.74 18.76
N ASN A 270 3.07 9.50 17.52
CA ASN A 270 3.06 10.53 16.48
C ASN A 270 2.50 10.10 15.13
N VAL A 271 2.42 8.81 14.80
CA VAL A 271 1.94 8.42 13.46
C VAL A 271 0.44 8.65 13.36
N ILE A 272 0.02 9.37 12.31
CA ILE A 272 -1.38 9.66 12.04
C ILE A 272 -1.70 9.17 10.64
N LEU A 273 -2.68 8.28 10.58
CA LEU A 273 -3.17 7.64 9.37
C LEU A 273 -4.63 8.03 9.15
N ARG A 274 -5.02 8.08 7.88
CA ARG A 274 -6.41 8.29 7.48
C ARG A 274 -6.88 7.13 6.63
N ASN A 275 -8.04 6.58 6.95
CA ASN A 275 -8.66 5.57 6.11
C ASN A 275 -9.18 6.20 4.83
N VAL A 276 -8.73 5.66 3.71
CA VAL A 276 -9.08 6.18 2.38
C VAL A 276 -9.93 5.21 1.58
N LYS A 277 -9.90 3.92 1.92
CA LYS A 277 -10.61 2.87 1.17
C LYS A 277 -10.63 1.57 1.97
N ASP A 278 -11.76 0.88 1.99
CA ASP A 278 -11.79 -0.52 2.42
C ASP A 278 -10.89 -1.40 1.51
N CYS A 279 -10.23 -2.39 2.10
CA CYS A 279 -9.32 -3.25 1.34
C CYS A 279 -10.07 -4.44 0.74
N THR A 280 -10.38 -4.30 -0.56
CA THR A 280 -11.03 -5.33 -1.37
C THR A 280 -10.10 -6.54 -1.51
N ARG A 281 -10.69 -7.73 -1.45
CA ARG A 281 -9.96 -9.01 -1.46
C ARG A 281 -10.07 -9.69 -2.81
N CYS A 282 -8.97 -10.27 -3.25
CA CYS A 282 -8.84 -10.97 -4.52
C CYS A 282 -8.30 -12.38 -4.30
N ILE A 283 -8.14 -13.14 -5.38
CA ILE A 283 -7.66 -14.53 -5.38
C ILE A 283 -6.28 -14.71 -4.71
N PHE A 284 -5.51 -13.64 -4.51
CA PHE A 284 -4.24 -13.74 -3.76
C PHE A 284 -4.46 -14.35 -2.38
N THR A 285 -5.56 -14.00 -1.68
CA THR A 285 -5.80 -14.46 -0.31
C THR A 285 -5.91 -15.98 -0.19
N THR A 286 -6.19 -16.67 -1.29
CA THR A 286 -6.30 -18.13 -1.32
C THR A 286 -4.97 -18.84 -1.48
N ILE A 287 -3.86 -18.10 -1.66
CA ILE A 287 -2.51 -18.65 -1.70
C ILE A 287 -2.04 -18.77 -0.25
N ASN A 288 -1.71 -19.98 0.19
CA ASN A 288 -1.08 -20.18 1.48
C ASN A 288 0.35 -19.61 1.44
N PRO A 289 0.71 -18.68 2.34
CA PRO A 289 2.01 -18.00 2.30
C PRO A 289 3.19 -18.93 2.62
N GLU A 290 2.96 -20.03 3.33
CA GLU A 290 4.00 -20.96 3.80
C GLU A 290 4.30 -22.07 2.79
N ASN A 291 3.37 -22.39 1.89
CA ASN A 291 3.57 -23.44 0.89
C ASN A 291 3.23 -23.03 -0.57
N GLY A 292 2.80 -21.78 -0.80
CA GLY A 292 2.52 -21.26 -2.13
C GLY A 292 1.34 -21.92 -2.86
N VAL A 293 0.63 -22.85 -2.23
CA VAL A 293 -0.48 -23.59 -2.84
C VAL A 293 -1.75 -22.76 -2.75
N ARG A 294 -2.49 -22.70 -3.86
CA ARG A 294 -3.85 -22.14 -3.86
C ARG A 294 -4.83 -23.12 -3.26
N HIS A 295 -5.68 -22.64 -2.36
CA HIS A 295 -6.76 -23.45 -1.83
C HIS A 295 -7.73 -23.84 -2.98
N PRO A 296 -8.01 -25.14 -3.19
CA PRO A 296 -8.80 -25.61 -4.32
C PRO A 296 -10.23 -25.05 -4.32
N GLU A 297 -10.81 -24.85 -3.14
CA GLU A 297 -12.17 -24.29 -2.99
C GLU A 297 -12.22 -22.76 -2.96
N ARG A 298 -11.12 -22.07 -3.31
CA ARG A 298 -10.98 -20.60 -3.25
C ARG A 298 -11.17 -20.01 -1.84
N GLU A 299 -10.93 -20.77 -0.77
CA GLU A 299 -10.89 -20.20 0.58
C GLU A 299 -9.65 -19.33 0.79
N PRO A 300 -9.76 -18.20 1.53
CA PRO A 300 -10.93 -17.74 2.27
C PRO A 300 -11.86 -16.83 1.44
N LEU A 301 -11.54 -16.60 0.16
CA LEU A 301 -12.25 -15.64 -0.69
C LEU A 301 -13.70 -16.05 -0.91
N ARG A 302 -13.97 -17.34 -1.14
CA ARG A 302 -15.32 -17.89 -1.32
C ARG A 302 -16.20 -17.55 -0.12
N THR A 303 -15.72 -17.77 1.10
CA THR A 303 -16.52 -17.45 2.29
C THR A 303 -16.70 -15.95 2.46
N LEU A 304 -15.66 -15.14 2.27
CA LEU A 304 -15.76 -13.68 2.30
C LEU A 304 -16.81 -13.13 1.31
N GLU A 305 -16.94 -13.73 0.12
CA GLU A 305 -17.96 -13.37 -0.88
C GLU A 305 -19.41 -13.54 -0.36
N THR A 306 -19.64 -14.37 0.66
CA THR A 306 -21.00 -14.64 1.19
C THR A 306 -21.49 -13.60 2.20
N TYR A 307 -20.59 -12.98 2.98
CA TYR A 307 -20.98 -12.11 4.10
C TYR A 307 -20.23 -10.77 4.18
N ARG A 308 -19.15 -10.59 3.40
CA ARG A 308 -18.34 -9.37 3.38
C ARG A 308 -18.29 -8.68 2.02
N LYS A 309 -19.16 -9.10 1.08
CA LYS A 309 -19.27 -8.50 -0.24
C LYS A 309 -19.80 -7.07 -0.13
N HIS A 310 -19.02 -6.11 -0.62
CA HIS A 310 -19.40 -4.70 -0.62
C HIS A 310 -19.81 -4.23 -2.02
N SER A 311 -20.90 -3.48 -2.12
CA SER A 311 -21.45 -2.97 -3.39
C SER A 311 -20.69 -1.74 -3.94
N GLY A 312 -19.39 -1.65 -3.65
CA GLY A 312 -18.52 -0.60 -4.17
C GLY A 312 -18.13 -0.82 -5.65
N PRO A 313 -17.30 0.07 -6.23
CA PRO A 313 -16.93 0.02 -7.65
C PRO A 313 -16.29 -1.30 -8.13
N GLU A 314 -15.70 -2.06 -7.21
CA GLU A 314 -15.03 -3.33 -7.48
C GLU A 314 -15.90 -4.57 -7.19
N ASN A 315 -17.08 -4.40 -6.59
CA ASN A 315 -18.03 -5.47 -6.26
C ASN A 315 -17.36 -6.73 -5.65
N SER A 316 -16.43 -6.50 -4.73
CA SER A 316 -15.54 -7.52 -4.16
C SER A 316 -15.70 -7.53 -2.64
N PRO A 317 -15.45 -8.67 -1.97
CA PRO A 317 -15.48 -8.69 -0.52
C PRO A 317 -14.35 -7.86 0.08
N ARG A 318 -14.58 -7.33 1.28
CA ARG A 318 -13.64 -6.46 1.98
C ARG A 318 -13.25 -7.01 3.35
N LEU A 319 -11.99 -6.78 3.71
CA LEU A 319 -11.44 -7.06 5.03
C LEU A 319 -10.25 -6.10 5.19
N GLY A 320 -9.97 -5.55 6.36
CA GLY A 320 -8.89 -4.56 6.50
C GLY A 320 -9.10 -3.23 5.76
N ALA A 321 -8.17 -2.31 5.97
CA ALA A 321 -8.23 -0.92 5.50
C ALA A 321 -6.97 -0.49 4.72
N ASN A 322 -7.17 0.34 3.70
CA ASN A 322 -6.11 1.07 3.03
C ASN A 322 -5.98 2.47 3.64
N LEU A 323 -4.77 2.84 4.01
CA LEU A 323 -4.48 4.02 4.80
C LEU A 323 -3.52 4.96 4.08
N ASP A 324 -3.83 6.24 4.20
CA ASP A 324 -2.98 7.36 3.81
C ASP A 324 -2.22 7.89 5.02
N VAL A 325 -0.97 8.31 4.83
CA VAL A 325 -0.09 8.78 5.90
C VAL A 325 -0.21 10.31 6.01
N ARG A 326 -0.81 10.78 7.10
CA ARG A 326 -0.99 12.22 7.39
C ARG A 326 0.09 12.78 8.32
N ARG A 327 0.73 11.92 9.12
CA ARG A 327 1.94 12.23 9.86
C ARG A 327 2.84 11.00 9.88
N THR A 328 4.06 11.16 9.38
CA THR A 328 5.12 10.15 9.41
C THR A 328 5.69 9.97 10.81
N GLY A 329 6.44 8.90 11.03
CA GLY A 329 7.07 8.63 12.33
C GLY A 329 7.49 7.18 12.45
N PHE A 330 7.85 6.77 13.66
CA PHE A 330 8.20 5.40 13.96
C PHE A 330 7.08 4.72 14.73
N ILE A 331 6.88 3.43 14.44
CA ILE A 331 5.99 2.55 15.19
C ILE A 331 6.73 1.26 15.52
N LYS A 332 6.32 0.59 16.58
CA LYS A 332 6.82 -0.73 16.98
C LYS A 332 5.68 -1.65 17.41
N VAL A 333 5.96 -2.93 17.46
CA VAL A 333 5.07 -3.91 18.11
C VAL A 333 4.82 -3.49 19.56
N GLY A 334 3.56 -3.59 19.99
CA GLY A 334 3.08 -3.15 21.28
C GLY A 334 2.67 -1.68 21.36
N ASP A 335 2.93 -0.85 20.34
CA ASP A 335 2.48 0.54 20.37
C ASP A 335 0.95 0.64 20.44
N PRO A 336 0.41 1.56 21.25
CA PRO A 336 -1.03 1.75 21.35
C PRO A 336 -1.61 2.29 20.04
N VAL A 337 -2.83 1.86 19.74
CA VAL A 337 -3.62 2.27 18.58
C VAL A 337 -4.85 3.00 19.10
N TYR A 338 -5.06 4.19 18.54
CA TYR A 338 -6.20 5.03 18.86
C TYR A 338 -6.99 5.38 17.61
N VAL A 339 -8.28 5.63 17.79
CA VAL A 339 -9.18 6.13 16.74
C VAL A 339 -9.77 7.46 17.17
N ALA A 340 -10.17 8.30 16.20
CA ALA A 340 -10.83 9.55 16.56
C ALA A 340 -12.21 9.30 17.16
N LYS A 341 -12.51 9.96 18.29
CA LYS A 341 -13.86 9.96 18.84
C LYS A 341 -14.81 10.65 17.87
N LYS A 342 -15.98 10.05 17.64
CA LYS A 342 -17.07 10.76 16.95
C LYS A 342 -17.45 11.95 17.83
N GLU A 343 -17.36 13.16 17.28
CA GLU A 343 -17.95 14.32 17.93
C GLU A 343 -19.45 14.04 18.05
N SER A 344 -19.94 13.89 19.27
CA SER A 344 -21.38 13.77 19.53
C SER A 344 -22.03 15.05 19.03
N SER A 345 -22.84 14.93 17.97
CA SER A 345 -23.69 16.00 17.48
C SER A 345 -24.66 16.38 18.61
N THR A 346 -24.30 17.38 19.40
CA THR A 346 -25.23 18.05 20.32
C THR A 346 -26.17 18.95 19.55
#